data_AF-A0AB37XUD3-F1
#
_entry.id   AF-A0AB37XUD3-F1
#
_cell.length_a   1.000
_cell.length_b   1.000
_cell.length_c   1.000
_cell.angle_alpha   90.00
_cell.angle_beta   90.00
_cell.angle_gamma   90.00
#
_symmetry.space_group_name_H-M   'P 1'
#
loop_
_entity.id
_entity.type
_entity.pdbx_description
1 polymer ?
#
loop_
_entity_poly.entity_id
_entity_poly.type
_entity_poly.pdbx_seq_one_letter_code
_entity_poly.pdbx_strand_id
1 'polypeptide(L)'
;HHKLTYGNILDQSNFNNRKFENYARRHGFISAVPLREIVEAYNYGVRNLYELSEYLQLSEKYILEALEQYKKIYGIGTNYGEYSITFEPLRVFEYKEI
;
A
#
# COMPACT_ATOMS: atom_id res chain seq x y z
N HIS A 1 17.66 -17.34 -4.44
CA HIS A 1 17.78 -17.55 -2.98
C HIS A 1 17.72 -16.17 -2.29
N HIS A 2 16.52 -15.60 -2.14
CA HIS A 2 16.33 -14.35 -1.39
C HIS A 2 15.79 -14.74 -0.01
N LYS A 3 16.72 -14.98 0.93
CA LYS A 3 16.38 -15.22 2.33
C LYS A 3 16.07 -13.86 2.97
N LEU A 4 14.81 -13.46 2.90
CA LEU A 4 14.28 -12.52 3.88
C LEU A 4 13.93 -13.34 5.10
N THR A 5 14.71 -13.12 6.16
CA THR A 5 14.50 -13.70 7.48
C THR A 5 13.17 -13.17 8.00
N TYR A 6 12.10 -13.91 7.77
CA TYR A 6 10.78 -13.71 8.38
C TYR A 6 10.92 -13.96 9.90
N GLY A 7 11.38 -12.93 10.61
CA GLY A 7 11.46 -12.92 12.06
C GLY A 7 10.06 -12.76 12.64
N ASN A 8 9.46 -13.88 13.06
CA ASN A 8 8.49 -13.97 14.15
C ASN A 8 7.35 -12.92 14.15
N ILE A 9 6.36 -13.08 13.25
CA ILE A 9 5.20 -12.18 13.12
C ILE A 9 3.89 -12.93 13.48
N LEU A 10 3.93 -13.83 14.47
CA LEU A 10 2.75 -14.64 14.80
C LEU A 10 1.63 -13.89 15.55
N ASP A 11 1.84 -12.62 15.96
CA ASP A 11 0.84 -11.88 16.77
C ASP A 11 0.61 -10.40 16.37
N GLN A 12 1.34 -9.85 15.39
CA GLN A 12 1.21 -8.41 15.07
C GLN A 12 -0.05 -8.08 14.26
N SER A 13 -0.58 -9.03 13.50
CA SER A 13 -1.71 -8.81 12.59
C SER A 13 -2.99 -8.36 13.31
N ASN A 14 -3.30 -8.89 14.50
CA ASN A 14 -4.51 -8.49 15.25
C ASN A 14 -4.39 -7.08 15.84
N PHE A 15 -3.22 -6.75 16.39
CA PHE A 15 -2.93 -5.43 16.93
C PHE A 15 -2.94 -4.35 15.84
N ASN A 16 -2.29 -4.64 14.72
CA ASN A 16 -2.26 -3.76 13.56
C ASN A 16 -3.66 -3.55 12.97
N ASN A 17 -4.42 -4.63 12.77
CA ASN A 17 -5.81 -4.51 12.28
C ASN A 17 -6.64 -3.57 13.14
N ARG A 18 -6.57 -3.65 14.49
CA ARG A 18 -7.30 -2.71 15.37
C ARG A 18 -6.77 -1.28 15.28
N LYS A 19 -5.46 -1.09 15.20
CA LYS A 19 -4.84 0.24 15.08
C LYS A 19 -5.26 0.92 13.77
N PHE A 20 -5.27 0.16 12.68
CA PHE A 20 -5.65 0.64 11.37
C PHE A 20 -7.17 0.83 11.24
N GLU A 21 -7.98 -0.05 11.81
CA GLU A 21 -9.43 0.14 11.86
C GLU A 21 -9.79 1.43 12.64
N ASN A 22 -9.10 1.68 13.75
CA ASN A 22 -9.22 2.94 14.48
C ASN A 22 -8.74 4.15 13.66
N TYR A 23 -7.67 3.99 12.88
CA TYR A 23 -7.14 5.05 12.02
C TYR A 23 -8.07 5.35 10.83
N ALA A 24 -8.61 4.33 10.14
CA ALA A 24 -9.63 4.49 9.11
C ALA A 24 -10.90 5.13 9.65
N ARG A 25 -11.33 4.74 10.85
CA ARG A 25 -12.52 5.34 11.48
C ARG A 25 -12.32 6.82 11.79
N ARG A 26 -11.08 7.23 12.08
CA ARG A 26 -10.72 8.63 12.40
C ARG A 26 -10.35 9.47 11.17
N HIS A 27 -9.72 8.88 10.17
CA HIS A 27 -9.08 9.59 9.06
C HIS A 27 -9.51 9.11 7.66
N GLY A 28 -10.19 7.95 7.57
CA GLY A 28 -10.62 7.33 6.31
C GLY A 28 -9.64 6.29 5.75
N PHE A 29 -10.11 5.41 4.87
CA PHE A 29 -9.30 4.36 4.21
C PHE A 29 -8.06 4.91 3.49
N ILE A 30 -8.20 6.07 2.84
CA ILE A 30 -7.13 6.78 2.13
C ILE A 30 -5.96 7.11 3.06
N SER A 31 -6.26 7.48 4.29
CA SER A 31 -5.21 7.82 5.24
C SER A 31 -4.44 6.56 5.69
N ALA A 32 -5.10 5.41 5.76
CA ALA A 32 -4.45 4.17 6.19
C ALA A 32 -3.50 3.57 5.13
N VAL A 33 -3.68 3.91 3.85
CA VAL A 33 -2.75 3.59 2.76
C VAL A 33 -2.41 4.87 2.00
N PRO A 34 -1.54 5.75 2.52
CA PRO A 34 -1.12 6.96 1.81
C PRO A 34 -0.44 6.64 0.48
N LEU A 35 -0.61 7.50 -0.54
CA LEU A 35 0.13 7.39 -1.82
C LEU A 35 1.65 7.34 -1.62
N ARG A 36 2.16 8.05 -0.59
CA ARG A 36 3.57 8.00 -0.18
C ARG A 36 4.02 6.59 0.17
N GLU A 37 3.25 5.86 0.97
CA GLU A 37 3.59 4.50 1.42
C GLU A 37 3.59 3.52 0.23
N ILE A 38 2.70 3.72 -0.75
CA ILE A 38 2.68 2.94 -2.00
C ILE A 38 3.99 3.14 -2.79
N VAL A 39 4.48 4.38 -2.87
CA VAL A 39 5.74 4.71 -3.55
C VAL A 39 6.96 4.21 -2.76
N GLU A 40 6.97 4.37 -1.45
CA GLU A 40 8.05 3.88 -0.59
C GLU A 40 8.15 2.35 -0.65
N ALA A 41 7.01 1.63 -0.64
CA ALA A 41 6.98 0.19 -0.83
C ALA A 41 7.56 -0.21 -2.21
N TYR A 42 7.17 0.49 -3.29
CA TYR A 42 7.73 0.25 -4.61
C TYR A 42 9.26 0.41 -4.64
N ASN A 43 9.77 1.48 -4.02
CA ASN A 43 11.21 1.75 -3.90
C ASN A 43 11.93 0.73 -3.03
N TYR A 44 11.25 0.14 -2.04
CA TYR A 44 11.75 -0.98 -1.23
C TYR A 44 11.78 -2.31 -2.01
N GLY A 45 11.23 -2.33 -3.23
CA GLY A 45 11.19 -3.51 -4.09
C GLY A 45 9.93 -4.37 -3.94
N VAL A 46 8.88 -3.84 -3.30
CA VAL A 46 7.55 -4.47 -3.26
C VAL A 46 6.94 -4.45 -4.66
N ARG A 47 6.53 -5.61 -5.18
CA ARG A 47 6.03 -5.76 -6.56
C ARG A 47 4.61 -6.33 -6.67
N ASN A 48 4.02 -6.81 -5.59
CA ASN A 48 2.69 -7.39 -5.61
C ASN A 48 1.88 -7.05 -4.35
N LEU A 49 0.57 -7.32 -4.41
CA LEU A 49 -0.37 -7.00 -3.33
C LEU A 49 -0.01 -7.72 -2.01
N TYR A 50 0.44 -8.97 -2.10
CA TYR A 50 0.84 -9.75 -0.94
C TYR A 50 2.06 -9.12 -0.24
N GLU A 51 3.11 -8.79 -0.98
CA GLU A 51 4.29 -8.09 -0.44
C GLU A 51 3.92 -6.71 0.12
N LEU A 52 2.97 -5.99 -0.49
CA LEU A 52 2.50 -4.71 0.02
C LEU A 52 1.72 -4.89 1.33
N SER A 53 0.95 -5.98 1.43
CA SER A 53 0.21 -6.35 2.65
C SER A 53 1.17 -6.63 3.81
N GLU A 54 2.26 -7.35 3.55
CA GLU A 54 3.32 -7.59 4.53
C GLU A 54 4.08 -6.31 4.89
N TYR A 55 4.41 -5.46 3.90
CA TYR A 55 5.13 -4.20 4.12
C TYR A 55 4.33 -3.22 4.98
N LEU A 56 3.04 -3.00 4.63
CA LEU A 56 2.15 -2.09 5.36
C LEU A 56 1.57 -2.73 6.63
N GLN A 57 1.75 -4.04 6.81
CA GLN A 57 1.14 -4.84 7.86
C GLN A 57 -0.39 -4.70 7.89
N LEU A 58 -0.98 -4.72 6.69
CA LEU A 58 -2.41 -4.59 6.42
C LEU A 58 -2.90 -5.83 5.70
N SER A 59 -4.18 -6.21 5.88
CA SER A 59 -4.76 -7.26 5.05
C SER A 59 -4.87 -6.82 3.58
N GLU A 60 -4.66 -7.75 2.65
CA GLU A 60 -4.85 -7.50 1.21
C GLU A 60 -6.21 -6.90 0.89
N LYS A 61 -7.27 -7.38 1.55
CA LYS A 61 -8.64 -6.85 1.41
C LYS A 61 -8.71 -5.37 1.74
N TYR A 62 -8.07 -4.96 2.83
CA TYR A 62 -8.10 -3.58 3.28
C TYR A 62 -7.33 -2.65 2.33
N ILE A 63 -6.20 -3.13 1.79
CA ILE A 63 -5.47 -2.42 0.74
C ILE A 63 -6.33 -2.27 -0.52
N LEU A 64 -6.99 -3.33 -0.97
CA LEU A 64 -7.91 -3.29 -2.12
C LEU A 64 -9.03 -2.27 -1.90
N GLU A 65 -9.64 -2.23 -0.71
CA GLU A 65 -10.66 -1.24 -0.37
C GLU A 65 -10.11 0.19 -0.46
N ALA A 66 -8.87 0.43 0.02
CA ALA A 66 -8.22 1.74 -0.09
C ALA A 66 -7.92 2.12 -1.55
N LEU A 67 -7.43 1.20 -2.37
CA LEU A 67 -7.18 1.41 -3.81
C LEU A 67 -8.48 1.73 -4.56
N GLU A 68 -9.59 1.06 -4.22
CA GLU A 68 -10.90 1.35 -4.80
C GLU A 68 -11.41 2.75 -4.41
N GLN A 69 -11.12 3.23 -3.20
CA GLN A 69 -11.43 4.63 -2.82
C GLN A 69 -10.58 5.62 -3.62
N TYR A 70 -9.29 5.35 -3.81
CA TYR A 70 -8.45 6.17 -4.66
C TYR A 70 -8.96 6.22 -6.10
N LYS A 71 -9.41 5.08 -6.62
CA LYS A 71 -9.97 5.00 -7.97
C LYS A 71 -11.22 5.86 -8.14
N LYS A 72 -12.08 5.94 -7.12
CA LYS A 72 -13.25 6.83 -7.12
C LYS A 72 -12.91 8.32 -7.13
N ILE A 73 -11.76 8.69 -6.57
CA ILE A 73 -11.32 10.08 -6.44
C ILE A 73 -10.49 10.52 -7.65
N TYR A 74 -9.56 9.69 -8.09
CA TYR A 74 -8.56 10.03 -9.10
C TYR A 74 -8.77 9.32 -10.44
N GLY A 75 -9.69 8.35 -10.53
CA GLY A 75 -9.85 7.49 -11.70
C GLY A 75 -8.84 6.34 -11.70
N ILE A 76 -8.39 5.91 -12.88
CA ILE A 76 -7.51 4.71 -13.00
C ILE A 76 -6.13 4.85 -12.34
N GLY A 77 -5.70 6.08 -12.06
CA GLY A 77 -4.39 6.38 -11.49
C GLY A 77 -4.21 7.87 -11.19
N THR A 78 -3.11 8.20 -10.52
CA THR A 78 -2.73 9.59 -10.21
C THR A 78 -1.22 9.76 -10.24
N ASN A 79 -0.76 10.99 -10.35
CA ASN A 79 0.65 11.33 -10.24
C ASN A 79 0.98 11.77 -8.82
N TYR A 80 2.10 11.30 -8.31
CA TYR A 80 2.65 11.64 -7.00
C TYR A 80 4.13 12.00 -7.17
N GLY A 81 4.41 13.30 -7.33
CA GLY A 81 5.75 13.77 -7.66
C GLY A 81 6.23 13.23 -9.01
N GLU A 82 7.40 12.58 -9.01
CA GLU A 82 7.99 11.89 -10.18
C GLU A 82 7.46 10.46 -10.39
N TYR A 83 6.46 10.04 -9.60
CA TYR A 83 5.84 8.73 -9.72
C TYR A 83 4.45 8.82 -10.33
N SER A 84 4.10 7.85 -11.18
CA SER A 84 2.73 7.60 -11.64
C SER A 84 2.22 6.32 -11.01
N ILE A 85 1.08 6.40 -10.32
CA ILE A 85 0.47 5.29 -9.59
C ILE A 85 -0.83 4.91 -10.30
N THR A 86 -0.96 3.65 -10.72
CA THR A 86 -2.24 3.09 -11.18
C THR A 86 -2.86 2.24 -10.09
N PHE A 87 -4.18 2.29 -9.93
CA PHE A 87 -4.89 1.56 -8.87
C PHE A 87 -5.45 0.21 -9.35
N GLU A 88 -5.64 0.04 -10.66
CA GLU A 88 -6.17 -1.20 -11.25
C GLU A 88 -5.52 -1.49 -12.61
N PRO A 89 -4.57 -2.45 -12.68
CA PRO A 89 -3.87 -3.09 -11.56
C PRO A 89 -2.98 -2.09 -10.79
N LEU A 90 -2.65 -2.42 -9.54
CA LEU A 90 -1.70 -1.63 -8.75
C LEU A 90 -0.32 -1.64 -9.43
N ARG A 91 0.14 -0.48 -9.92
CA ARG A 91 1.49 -0.30 -10.48
C ARG A 91 2.01 1.07 -10.11
N VAL A 92 3.33 1.16 -9.94
CA VAL A 92 4.04 2.41 -9.74
C VAL A 92 5.11 2.50 -10.82
N PHE A 93 5.16 3.63 -11.50
CA PHE A 93 6.16 3.97 -12.50
C PHE A 93 6.91 5.20 -12.04
N GLU A 94 8.22 5.22 -12.22
CA GLU A 94 9.07 6.39 -11.99
C GLU A 94 9.39 7.03 -13.34
N TYR A 95 9.17 8.33 -13.47
CA TYR A 95 9.60 9.08 -14.64
C TYR A 95 11.13 9.22 -14.58
N LYS A 96 11.84 8.47 -15.43
CA LYS A 96 13.26 8.70 -15.66
C LYS A 96 13.41 9.65 -16.83
N GLU A 97 13.82 10.89 -16.55
CA GLU A 97 14.36 11.75 -17.60
C GLU A 97 15.60 11.05 -18.19
N ILE A 98 15.60 10.90 -19.52
CA ILE A 98 16.61 10.20 -20.31
C ILE A 98 17.70 11.18 -20.70
#